data_AF-X1UJQ3-F1
#
_entry.id   AF-X1UJQ3-F1
#
_cell.length_a   1.000
_cell.length_b   1.000
_cell.length_c   1.000
_cell.angle_alpha   90.00
_cell.angle_beta   90.00
_cell.angle_gamma   90.00
#
_symmetry.space_group_name_H-M   'P 1'
#
loop_
_entity.id
_entity.type
_entity.pdbx_description
1 polymer ?
#
loop_
_entity_poly.entity_id
_entity_poly.type
_entity_poly.pdbx_seq_one_letter_code
_entity_poly.pdbx_strand_id
1 'polypeptide(L)'
;TLKIGAEYFVAVTFAFAEIVRLVAENEGWLTNGSFGFYGLGRPFKRFFSPYAYEFFFASLMVGSLIIAYLIMRRICDSPFGRTLKGIRENEVACKALGKDVFRDKLKSFMIGAAFAGVAGSLYVRFTTVAVPSMFVPFVTFVAWWAVMMGGKGN
;
A
#
# COMPACT_ATOMS: atom_id res chain seq x y z
N THR A 1 -1.63 -26.21 -21.68
CA THR A 1 -2.38 -24.94 -21.64
C THR A 1 -1.58 -23.95 -20.82
N LEU A 2 -1.12 -22.85 -21.44
CA LEU A 2 -0.26 -21.85 -20.82
C LEU A 2 -0.99 -21.19 -19.64
N LYS A 3 -0.74 -21.67 -18.42
CA LYS A 3 -1.11 -20.98 -17.20
C LYS A 3 -0.16 -19.79 -17.08
N ILE A 4 -0.64 -18.63 -17.47
CA ILE A 4 0.02 -17.35 -17.18
C ILE A 4 0.16 -17.29 -15.66
N GLY A 5 1.39 -17.51 -15.17
CA GLY A 5 1.71 -17.62 -13.76
C GLY A 5 1.67 -16.26 -13.06
N ALA A 6 1.71 -16.28 -11.72
CA ALA A 6 1.76 -15.08 -10.87
C ALA A 6 2.83 -14.05 -11.30
N GLU A 7 3.86 -14.49 -12.03
CA GLU A 7 4.92 -13.68 -12.63
C GLU A 7 4.38 -12.55 -13.54
N TYR A 8 3.40 -12.85 -14.39
CA TYR A 8 2.80 -11.83 -15.27
C TYR A 8 1.96 -10.82 -14.49
N PHE A 9 1.27 -11.26 -13.44
CA PHE A 9 0.48 -10.37 -12.59
C PHE A 9 1.38 -9.32 -11.91
N VAL A 10 2.55 -9.75 -11.43
CA VAL A 10 3.54 -8.84 -10.83
C VAL A 10 4.07 -7.85 -11.86
N ALA A 11 4.48 -8.33 -13.05
CA ALA A 11 4.97 -7.47 -14.13
C ALA A 11 3.92 -6.42 -14.56
N VAL A 12 2.66 -6.84 -14.72
CA VAL A 12 1.54 -5.94 -15.08
C VAL A 12 1.30 -4.90 -13.99
N THR A 13 1.37 -5.28 -12.71
CA THR A 13 1.18 -4.34 -11.59
C THR A 13 2.30 -3.29 -11.55
N PHE A 14 3.55 -3.68 -11.81
CA PHE A 14 4.66 -2.73 -11.92
C PHE A 14 4.52 -1.80 -13.11
N ALA A 15 4.17 -2.34 -14.29
CA ALA A 15 3.94 -1.54 -15.47
C ALA A 15 2.81 -0.53 -15.26
N PHE A 16 1.71 -0.95 -14.63
CA PHE A 16 0.61 -0.07 -14.28
C PHE A 16 1.03 1.04 -13.32
N ALA A 17 1.80 0.72 -12.27
CA ALA A 17 2.32 1.73 -11.35
C ALA A 17 3.21 2.76 -12.06
N GLU A 18 4.06 2.31 -12.99
CA GLU A 18 4.90 3.21 -13.78
C GLU A 18 4.09 4.08 -14.74
N ILE A 19 3.06 3.53 -15.38
CA ILE A 19 2.13 4.33 -16.20
C ILE A 19 1.47 5.42 -15.36
N VAL A 20 0.99 5.09 -14.16
CA VAL A 20 0.39 6.09 -13.25
C VAL A 20 1.41 7.17 -12.88
N ARG A 21 2.66 6.80 -12.62
CA ARG A 21 3.75 7.76 -12.34
C ARG A 21 4.03 8.67 -13.52
N LEU A 22 4.10 8.11 -14.74
CA LEU A 22 4.31 8.87 -15.97
C LEU A 22 3.14 9.81 -16.26
N VAL A 23 1.91 9.38 -16.06
CA VAL A 23 0.73 10.25 -16.16
C VAL A 23 0.84 11.39 -15.14
N ALA A 24 1.22 11.09 -13.89
CA ALA A 24 1.46 12.13 -12.89
C ALA A 24 2.65 13.06 -13.21
N GLU A 25 3.61 12.66 -14.03
CA GLU A 25 4.69 13.54 -14.50
C GLU A 25 4.27 14.43 -15.67
N ASN A 26 3.37 13.95 -16.53
CA ASN A 26 2.96 14.66 -17.73
C ASN A 26 1.73 15.56 -17.51
N GLU A 27 0.81 15.18 -16.62
CA GLU A 27 -0.45 15.90 -16.37
C GLU A 27 -0.23 17.13 -15.48
N GLY A 28 0.37 18.18 -16.05
CA GLY A 28 0.67 19.45 -15.37
C GLY A 28 -0.54 20.09 -14.68
N TRP A 29 -1.74 19.97 -15.24
CA TRP A 29 -2.96 20.55 -14.67
C TRP A 29 -3.40 19.86 -13.36
N LEU A 30 -3.02 18.59 -13.16
CA LEU A 30 -3.46 17.81 -12.01
C LEU A 30 -2.39 17.73 -10.92
N THR A 31 -1.13 17.55 -11.30
CA THR A 31 -0.02 17.24 -10.39
C THR A 31 1.11 18.25 -10.43
N ASN A 32 0.98 19.31 -11.25
CA ASN A 32 2.08 20.22 -11.57
C ASN A 32 3.27 19.50 -12.24
N GLY A 33 3.01 18.36 -12.87
CA GLY A 33 3.95 17.57 -13.66
C GLY A 33 5.21 17.16 -12.88
N SER A 34 6.38 17.25 -13.52
CA SER A 34 7.66 16.91 -12.88
C SER A 34 8.01 17.77 -11.66
N PHE A 35 7.43 18.98 -11.52
CA PHE A 35 7.67 19.82 -10.35
C PHE A 35 6.89 19.35 -9.12
N GLY A 36 5.75 18.67 -9.28
CA GLY A 36 4.94 18.22 -8.16
C GLY A 36 4.47 19.35 -7.23
N PHE A 37 4.16 18.98 -5.99
CA PHE A 37 3.70 19.88 -4.94
C PHE A 37 4.73 20.05 -3.83
N TYR A 38 4.95 21.29 -3.42
CA TYR A 38 5.79 21.67 -2.29
C TYR A 38 5.01 22.49 -1.27
N GLY A 39 5.44 22.44 -0.02
CA GLY A 39 4.85 23.24 1.05
C GLY A 39 3.38 22.88 1.33
N LEU A 40 3.00 21.62 1.07
CA LEU A 40 1.65 21.14 1.38
C LEU A 40 1.36 21.42 2.86
N GLY A 41 0.32 22.22 3.11
CA GLY A 41 0.02 22.71 4.45
C GLY A 41 -0.12 21.57 5.44
N ARG A 42 0.46 21.66 6.63
CA ARG A 42 0.34 20.59 7.64
C ARG A 42 -1.05 20.64 8.30
N PRO A 43 -1.79 19.52 8.40
CA PRO A 43 -3.16 19.50 8.89
C PRO A 43 -3.15 19.85 10.37
N PHE A 44 -4.10 20.68 10.82
CA PHE A 44 -4.22 21.15 12.21
C PHE A 44 -3.01 21.93 12.75
N LYS A 45 -1.99 22.27 11.94
CA LYS A 45 -0.79 23.01 12.39
C LYS A 45 -1.12 24.33 13.09
N ARG A 46 -2.21 25.00 12.70
CA ARG A 46 -2.66 26.27 13.31
C ARG A 46 -2.99 26.15 14.81
N PHE A 47 -3.33 24.95 15.30
CA PHE A 47 -3.75 24.73 16.67
C PHE A 47 -2.61 24.34 17.62
N PHE A 48 -1.39 24.13 17.10
CA PHE A 48 -0.27 23.61 17.89
C PHE A 48 0.99 24.48 17.74
N SER A 49 1.76 24.56 18.82
CA SER A 49 3.15 25.03 18.77
C SER A 49 4.01 24.09 17.90
N PRO A 50 5.10 24.54 17.25
CA PRO A 50 5.93 23.70 16.38
C PRO A 50 6.35 22.36 17.02
N TYR A 51 6.83 22.37 18.25
CA TYR A 51 7.22 21.14 18.96
C TYR A 51 6.02 20.25 19.28
N ALA A 52 4.92 20.83 19.78
CA ALA A 52 3.70 20.09 20.08
C ALA A 52 3.10 19.43 18.82
N TYR A 53 3.26 20.08 17.66
CA TYR A 53 2.80 19.55 16.39
C TYR A 53 3.56 18.28 15.97
N GLU A 54 4.88 18.24 16.16
CA GLU A 54 5.68 17.06 15.82
C GLU A 54 5.27 15.86 16.67
N PHE A 55 5.06 16.06 17.98
CA PHE A 55 4.52 15.02 18.86
C PHE A 55 3.10 14.59 18.48
N PHE A 56 2.23 15.54 18.13
CA PHE A 56 0.89 15.24 17.64
C PHE A 56 0.94 14.40 16.36
N PHE A 57 1.77 14.78 15.39
CA PHE A 57 1.85 14.05 14.13
C PHE A 57 2.51 12.68 14.30
N ALA A 58 3.53 12.56 15.15
CA ALA A 58 4.13 11.27 15.50
C ALA A 58 3.11 10.35 16.19
N SER A 59 2.33 10.87 17.14
CA SER A 59 1.28 10.09 17.79
C SER A 59 0.14 9.71 16.84
N LEU A 60 -0.20 10.56 15.87
CA LEU A 60 -1.12 10.23 14.77
C LEU A 60 -0.59 9.10 13.89
N MET A 61 0.70 9.14 13.50
CA MET A 61 1.32 8.06 12.72
C MET A 61 1.31 6.74 13.49
N VAL A 62 1.76 6.74 14.74
CA VAL A 62 1.76 5.55 15.60
C VAL A 62 0.33 5.04 15.82
N GLY A 63 -0.62 5.93 16.07
CA GLY A 63 -2.04 5.58 16.21
C GLY A 63 -2.59 4.94 14.94
N SER A 64 -2.30 5.50 13.76
CA SER A 64 -2.72 4.95 12.47
C SER A 64 -2.10 3.56 12.22
N LEU A 65 -0.84 3.35 12.62
CA LEU A 65 -0.17 2.05 12.52
C LEU A 65 -0.81 1.01 13.44
N ILE A 66 -1.11 1.38 14.69
CA ILE A 66 -1.80 0.51 15.65
C ILE A 66 -3.18 0.13 15.12
N ILE A 67 -3.95 1.10 14.61
CA ILE A 67 -5.27 0.85 14.02
C ILE A 67 -5.15 -0.09 12.81
N ALA A 68 -4.20 0.16 11.91
CA ALA A 68 -3.96 -0.70 10.75
C ALA A 68 -3.59 -2.13 11.16
N TYR A 69 -2.73 -2.28 12.17
CA TYR A 69 -2.37 -3.58 12.73
C TYR A 69 -3.57 -4.31 13.34
N LEU A 70 -4.40 -3.62 14.12
CA LEU A 70 -5.60 -4.21 14.73
C LEU A 70 -6.63 -4.65 13.67
N ILE A 71 -6.83 -3.85 12.63
CA ILE A 71 -7.69 -4.19 11.50
C ILE A 71 -7.13 -5.42 10.77
N MET A 72 -5.84 -5.43 10.44
CA MET A 72 -5.21 -6.57 9.77
C MET A 72 -5.30 -7.84 10.61
N ARG A 73 -5.08 -7.76 11.92
CA ARG A 73 -5.23 -8.89 12.84
C ARG A 73 -6.66 -9.44 12.81
N ARG A 74 -7.67 -8.57 12.92
CA ARG A 74 -9.10 -8.94 12.80
C ARG A 74 -9.40 -9.63 11.46
N ILE A 75 -8.85 -9.13 10.35
CA ILE A 75 -9.04 -9.70 9.02
C ILE A 75 -8.38 -11.09 8.93
N CYS A 76 -7.15 -11.25 9.44
CA CYS A 76 -6.43 -12.52 9.45
C CYS A 76 -7.11 -13.60 10.30
N ASP A 77 -7.72 -13.22 11.42
CA ASP A 77 -8.42 -14.14 12.32
C ASP A 77 -9.84 -14.50 11.83
N SER A 78 -10.38 -13.71 10.90
CA SER A 78 -11.71 -13.91 10.31
C SER A 78 -11.77 -15.14 9.37
N PRO A 79 -12.98 -15.62 9.00
CA PRO A 79 -13.14 -16.69 8.01
C PRO A 79 -12.49 -16.38 6.66
N PHE A 80 -12.42 -15.11 6.28
CA PHE A 80 -11.72 -14.66 5.07
C PHE A 80 -10.21 -14.92 5.17
N GLY A 81 -9.58 -14.55 6.29
CA GLY A 81 -8.17 -14.81 6.55
C GLY A 81 -7.83 -16.31 6.56
N ARG A 82 -8.71 -17.14 7.15
CA ARG A 82 -8.57 -18.61 7.10
C ARG A 82 -8.65 -19.16 5.68
N THR A 83 -9.54 -18.61 4.85
CA THR A 83 -9.66 -18.99 3.44
C THR A 83 -8.40 -18.60 2.66
N LEU A 84 -7.83 -17.41 2.91
CA LEU A 84 -6.56 -17.00 2.30
C LEU A 84 -5.39 -17.89 2.70
N LYS A 85 -5.32 -18.34 3.98
CA LYS A 85 -4.32 -19.32 4.42
C LYS A 85 -4.46 -20.64 3.65
N GLY A 86 -5.68 -21.15 3.51
CA GLY A 86 -5.94 -22.35 2.70
C GLY A 86 -5.56 -22.18 1.23
N ILE A 87 -5.86 -21.02 0.62
CA ILE A 87 -5.46 -20.70 -0.76
C ILE A 87 -3.93 -20.69 -0.91
N ARG A 88 -3.20 -20.18 0.10
CA ARG A 88 -1.73 -20.17 0.11
C ARG A 88 -1.14 -21.59 0.19
N GLU A 89 -1.80 -22.51 0.89
CA GLU A 89 -1.34 -23.90 1.02
C GLU A 89 -1.68 -24.74 -0.21
N ASN A 90 -2.95 -24.72 -0.66
CA ASN A 90 -3.40 -25.46 -1.83
C ASN A 90 -4.59 -24.78 -2.52
N GLU A 91 -4.28 -23.95 -3.50
CA GLU A 91 -5.28 -23.25 -4.32
C GLU A 91 -6.23 -24.20 -5.07
N VAL A 92 -5.74 -25.34 -5.56
CA VAL A 92 -6.56 -26.30 -6.32
C VAL A 92 -7.60 -26.96 -5.42
N ALA A 93 -7.22 -27.32 -4.19
CA ALA A 93 -8.13 -27.87 -3.20
C ALA A 93 -9.22 -26.86 -2.80
N CYS A 94 -8.84 -25.58 -2.57
CA CYS A 94 -9.82 -24.54 -2.27
C CYS A 94 -10.83 -24.34 -3.42
N LYS A 95 -10.37 -24.39 -4.68
CA LYS A 95 -11.26 -24.33 -5.86
C LYS A 95 -12.22 -25.53 -5.92
N ALA A 96 -11.72 -26.74 -5.63
CA ALA A 96 -12.55 -27.95 -5.60
C ALA A 96 -13.64 -27.90 -4.51
N LEU A 97 -13.36 -27.22 -3.39
CA LEU A 97 -14.34 -26.95 -2.32
C LEU A 97 -15.31 -25.78 -2.62
N GLY A 98 -15.32 -25.29 -3.86
CA GLY A 98 -16.24 -24.24 -4.31
C GLY A 98 -15.87 -22.82 -3.86
N LYS A 99 -14.64 -22.57 -3.39
CA LYS A 99 -14.19 -21.22 -3.05
C LYS A 99 -13.75 -20.44 -4.30
N ASP A 100 -14.20 -19.20 -4.41
CA ASP A 100 -13.75 -18.28 -5.46
C ASP A 100 -12.39 -17.67 -5.12
N VAL A 101 -11.33 -18.39 -5.49
CA VAL A 101 -9.95 -17.98 -5.24
C VAL A 101 -9.60 -16.64 -5.90
N PHE A 102 -10.17 -16.36 -7.08
CA PHE A 102 -9.86 -15.11 -7.78
C PHE A 102 -10.41 -13.91 -7.01
N ARG A 103 -11.68 -13.97 -6.59
CA ARG A 103 -12.30 -12.90 -5.80
C ARG A 103 -11.59 -12.71 -4.46
N ASP A 104 -11.19 -13.79 -3.79
CA ASP A 104 -10.52 -13.66 -2.50
C ASP A 104 -9.11 -13.09 -2.62
N LYS A 105 -8.34 -13.45 -3.66
CA LYS A 105 -7.06 -12.80 -3.98
C LYS A 105 -7.25 -11.32 -4.32
N LEU A 106 -8.25 -10.99 -5.13
CA LEU A 106 -8.56 -9.60 -5.49
C LEU A 106 -8.92 -8.75 -4.25
N LYS A 107 -9.74 -9.29 -3.34
CA LYS A 107 -10.03 -8.62 -2.06
C LYS A 107 -8.77 -8.39 -1.25
N SER A 108 -7.89 -9.38 -1.16
CA SER A 108 -6.62 -9.24 -0.42
C SER A 108 -5.74 -8.14 -1.02
N PHE A 109 -5.70 -8.03 -2.35
CA PHE A 109 -5.01 -6.96 -3.06
C PHE A 109 -5.64 -5.58 -2.77
N MET A 110 -6.97 -5.46 -2.85
CA MET A 110 -7.68 -4.20 -2.56
C MET A 110 -7.45 -3.72 -1.12
N ILE A 111 -7.45 -4.64 -0.15
CA ILE A 111 -7.16 -4.32 1.26
C ILE A 111 -5.74 -3.77 1.40
N GLY A 112 -4.74 -4.44 0.79
CA GLY A 112 -3.37 -3.97 0.78
C GLY A 112 -3.21 -2.59 0.13
N ALA A 113 -3.84 -2.38 -1.03
CA ALA A 113 -3.83 -1.10 -1.74
C ALA A 113 -4.46 0.03 -0.92
N ALA A 114 -5.55 -0.24 -0.19
CA ALA A 114 -6.18 0.74 0.70
C ALA A 114 -5.22 1.20 1.81
N PHE A 115 -4.52 0.27 2.46
CA PHE A 115 -3.50 0.62 3.47
C PHE A 115 -2.32 1.39 2.88
N ALA A 116 -1.84 0.99 1.69
CA ALA A 116 -0.78 1.69 0.99
C ALA A 116 -1.18 3.14 0.65
N GLY A 117 -2.43 3.37 0.21
CA GLY A 117 -2.96 4.69 -0.06
C GLY A 117 -3.03 5.58 1.18
N VAL A 118 -3.48 5.04 2.31
CA VAL A 118 -3.48 5.76 3.59
C VAL A 118 -2.05 6.10 4.02
N ALA A 119 -1.13 5.15 3.96
CA ALA A 119 0.28 5.35 4.30
C ALA A 119 0.93 6.42 3.41
N GLY A 120 0.69 6.39 2.09
CA GLY A 120 1.17 7.40 1.16
C GLY A 120 0.63 8.79 1.45
N SER A 121 -0.65 8.90 1.82
CA SER A 121 -1.26 10.18 2.19
C SER A 121 -0.61 10.79 3.44
N LEU A 122 -0.31 9.97 4.45
CA LEU A 122 0.40 10.39 5.65
C LEU A 122 1.85 10.78 5.35
N TYR A 123 2.53 10.01 4.49
CA TYR A 123 3.90 10.28 4.08
C TYR A 123 4.04 11.65 3.39
N VAL A 124 3.19 11.94 2.40
CA VAL A 124 3.17 13.25 1.73
C VAL A 124 2.88 14.38 2.71
N ARG A 125 2.00 14.14 3.68
CA ARG A 125 1.65 15.15 4.69
C ARG A 125 2.78 15.40 5.69
N PHE A 126 3.61 14.39 5.94
CA PHE A 126 4.81 14.48 6.76
C PHE A 126 5.92 15.27 6.07
N THR A 127 6.27 14.88 4.84
CA THR A 127 7.33 15.51 4.05
C THR A 127 6.91 16.89 3.52
N THR A 128 5.61 17.17 3.44
CA THR A 128 5.01 18.35 2.82
C THR A 128 5.29 18.48 1.32
N VAL A 129 5.73 17.37 0.71
CA VAL A 129 6.20 17.31 -0.66
C VAL A 129 5.57 16.09 -1.34
N ALA A 130 5.06 16.28 -2.55
CA ALA A 130 4.56 15.22 -3.40
C ALA A 130 5.09 15.42 -4.83
N VAL A 131 6.16 14.71 -5.16
CA VAL A 131 6.79 14.75 -6.50
C VAL A 131 6.82 13.33 -7.06
N PRO A 132 6.52 13.11 -8.35
CA PRO A 132 6.52 11.77 -8.94
C PRO A 132 7.85 11.01 -8.81
N SER A 133 8.98 11.73 -8.75
CA SER A 133 10.31 11.15 -8.56
C SER A 133 10.52 10.47 -7.20
N MET A 134 9.66 10.74 -6.20
CA MET A 134 9.69 10.04 -4.91
C MET A 134 9.01 8.66 -4.97
N PHE A 135 8.21 8.39 -6.00
CA PHE A 135 7.38 7.18 -6.11
C PHE A 135 7.89 6.25 -7.21
N VAL A 136 9.21 6.09 -7.30
CA VAL A 136 9.85 5.21 -8.29
C VAL A 136 9.76 3.73 -7.89
N PRO A 137 9.73 2.80 -8.86
CA PRO A 137 9.65 1.36 -8.59
C PRO A 137 10.71 0.82 -7.62
N PHE A 138 11.89 1.46 -7.58
CA PHE A 138 12.96 1.12 -6.64
C PHE A 138 12.50 1.11 -5.18
N VAL A 139 11.64 2.05 -4.77
CA VAL A 139 11.11 2.10 -3.40
C VAL A 139 10.25 0.88 -3.10
N THR A 140 9.45 0.42 -4.06
CA THR A 140 8.65 -0.81 -3.95
C THR A 140 9.55 -2.04 -3.81
N PHE A 141 10.65 -2.11 -4.55
CA PHE A 141 11.63 -3.19 -4.42
C PHE A 141 12.29 -3.20 -3.03
N VAL A 142 12.67 -2.04 -2.50
CA VAL A 142 13.22 -1.93 -1.14
C VAL A 142 12.20 -2.39 -0.09
N ALA A 143 10.93 -1.99 -0.21
CA ALA A 143 9.88 -2.43 0.69
C ALA A 143 9.67 -3.96 0.64
N TRP A 144 9.64 -4.53 -0.56
CA TRP A 144 9.53 -5.97 -0.74
C TRP A 144 10.73 -6.72 -0.18
N TRP A 145 11.93 -6.20 -0.38
CA TRP A 145 13.16 -6.76 0.18
C TRP A 145 13.17 -6.69 1.71
N ALA A 146 12.71 -5.58 2.30
CA ALA A 146 12.56 -5.47 3.76
C ALA A 146 11.62 -6.56 4.32
N VAL A 147 10.51 -6.86 3.64
CA VAL A 147 9.62 -7.96 4.01
C VAL A 147 10.30 -9.32 3.86
N MET A 148 11.09 -9.53 2.80
CA MET A 148 11.84 -10.78 2.60
C MET A 148 12.89 -10.99 3.69
N MET A 149 13.62 -9.95 4.07
CA MET A 149 14.63 -10.00 5.14
C MET A 149 14.00 -10.16 6.52
N GLY A 150 12.86 -9.50 6.78
CA GLY A 150 12.13 -9.63 8.04
C GLY A 150 11.51 -11.00 8.27
N GLY A 151 11.43 -11.84 7.22
CA GLY A 151 10.89 -13.19 7.28
C GLY A 151 9.37 -13.25 7.12
N LYS A 152 8.86 -14.37 6.57
CA LYS A 152 7.42 -14.67 6.59
C LYS A 152 7.04 -14.93 8.04
N GLY A 153 6.37 -13.98 8.69
CA GLY A 153 5.71 -14.20 9.98
C GLY A 153 4.88 -15.48 9.89
N ASN A 154 5.29 -16.49 10.65
CA ASN A 154 4.67 -17.81 10.71
C ASN A 154 3.80 -17.87 11.96
#